data_AF-A0A1W9VYN7-F1
#
_entry.id   AF-A0A1W9VYN7-F1
#
_cell.length_a   1.000
_cell.length_b   1.000
_cell.length_c   1.000
_cell.angle_alpha   90.00
_cell.angle_beta   90.00
_cell.angle_gamma   90.00
#
_symmetry.space_group_name_H-M   'P 1'
#
loop_
_entity.id
_entity.type
_entity.pdbx_description
1 polymer ?
#
loop_
_entity_poly.entity_id
_entity_poly.type
_entity_poly.pdbx_seq_one_letter_code
_entity_poly.pdbx_strand_id
1 'polypeptide(L)'
;MSNFNSKNEFIGKIIYTRDDKGNAIETNSYDSIGNLNFKYKYEYNGKGKVLESIYYGSDGELCEKTYMKYDDKERVVETKLVIKTSVFIKNFKYENK
;
A
#
# COMPACT_ATOMS: atom_id res chain seq x y z
N MET A 1 2.56 -8.67 13.42
CA MET A 1 1.43 -8.92 14.34
C MET A 1 0.78 -10.24 13.95
N SER A 2 0.52 -11.12 14.92
CA SER A 2 -0.22 -12.37 14.71
C SER A 2 -1.69 -12.13 14.99
N ASN A 3 -2.56 -12.72 14.18
CA ASN A 3 -4.00 -12.62 14.31
C ASN A 3 -4.56 -13.97 14.78
N PHE A 4 -5.55 -13.93 15.68
CA PHE A 4 -6.23 -15.11 16.21
C PHE A 4 -7.75 -14.91 16.13
N ASN A 5 -8.51 -16.00 15.98
CA ASN A 5 -9.98 -15.94 16.01
C ASN A 5 -10.53 -15.98 17.46
N SER A 6 -11.87 -15.99 17.62
CA SER A 6 -12.54 -16.03 18.93
C SER A 6 -12.28 -17.30 19.75
N LYS A 7 -11.76 -18.36 19.11
CA LYS A 7 -11.33 -19.61 19.76
C LYS A 7 -9.83 -19.63 20.06
N ASN A 8 -9.14 -18.50 19.90
CA ASN A 8 -7.70 -18.37 20.05
C ASN A 8 -6.88 -19.22 19.05
N GLU A 9 -7.46 -19.54 17.90
CA GLU A 9 -6.76 -20.26 16.81
C GLU A 9 -6.04 -19.25 15.92
N PHE A 10 -4.78 -19.55 15.56
CA PHE A 10 -3.98 -18.70 14.69
C PHE A 10 -4.60 -18.63 13.29
N ILE A 11 -4.93 -17.42 12.83
CA ILE A 11 -5.52 -17.20 11.50
C ILE A 11 -4.51 -16.63 10.50
N GLY A 12 -3.35 -16.18 10.97
CA GLY A 12 -2.30 -15.64 10.11
C GLY A 12 -1.54 -14.49 10.75
N LYS A 13 -0.64 -13.88 9.99
CA LYS A 13 0.20 -12.78 10.48
C LYS A 13 0.40 -11.70 9.41
N ILE A 14 0.62 -10.48 9.87
CA ILE A 14 1.07 -9.38 9.03
C ILE A 14 2.48 -8.97 9.47
N ILE A 15 3.40 -8.90 8.51
CA ILE A 15 4.79 -8.48 8.68
C ILE A 15 4.96 -7.12 8.01
N TYR A 16 5.62 -6.20 8.72
CA TYR A 16 5.95 -4.87 8.22
C TYR A 16 7.46 -4.71 8.16
N THR A 17 7.97 -4.27 7.02
CA THR A 17 9.33 -3.74 6.90
C THR A 17 9.23 -2.23 6.89
N ARG A 18 10.09 -1.55 7.67
CA ARG A 18 10.04 -0.10 7.85
C ARG A 18 11.36 0.56 7.44
N ASP A 19 11.27 1.81 6.99
CA ASP A 19 12.43 2.67 6.83
C ASP A 19 12.93 3.22 8.20
N ASP A 20 14.03 3.96 8.20
CA ASP A 20 14.63 4.56 9.40
C ASP A 20 13.74 5.62 10.06
N LYS A 21 12.74 6.14 9.34
CA LYS A 21 11.74 7.08 9.86
C LYS A 21 10.53 6.35 10.44
N GLY A 22 10.50 5.02 10.39
CA GLY A 22 9.42 4.17 10.88
C GLY A 22 8.24 4.02 9.89
N ASN A 23 8.33 4.53 8.66
CA ASN A 23 7.30 4.33 7.65
C ASN A 23 7.36 2.90 7.11
N ALA A 24 6.21 2.27 6.86
CA ALA A 24 6.18 0.93 6.28
C ALA A 24 6.56 0.98 4.79
N ILE A 25 7.69 0.40 4.42
CA ILE A 25 8.11 0.29 3.00
C ILE A 25 7.61 -1.01 2.35
N GLU A 26 7.25 -2.00 3.18
CA GLU A 26 6.65 -3.24 2.72
C GLU A 26 5.71 -3.82 3.78
N THR A 27 4.56 -4.36 3.33
CA THR A 27 3.61 -5.09 4.16
C THR A 27 3.32 -6.42 3.51
N ASN A 28 3.50 -7.52 4.23
CA ASN A 28 3.17 -8.87 3.78
C ASN A 28 2.13 -9.49 4.71
N SER A 29 1.05 -10.02 4.16
CA SER A 29 0.02 -10.75 4.90
C SER A 29 0.12 -12.23 4.57
N TYR A 30 0.12 -13.07 5.60
CA TYR A 30 0.16 -14.52 5.46
C TYR A 30 -1.03 -15.17 6.17
N ASP A 31 -1.53 -16.26 5.62
CA ASP A 31 -2.54 -17.10 6.25
C ASP A 31 -1.94 -17.93 7.42
N SER A 32 -2.76 -18.77 8.04
CA SER A 32 -2.38 -19.59 9.19
C SER A 32 -1.35 -20.68 8.88
N ILE A 33 -1.22 -21.08 7.61
CA ILE A 33 -0.27 -22.10 7.14
C ILE A 33 0.97 -21.51 6.46
N GLY A 34 1.03 -20.18 6.34
CA GLY A 34 2.18 -19.43 5.88
C GLY A 34 2.17 -19.04 4.40
N ASN A 35 1.05 -19.23 3.68
CA ASN A 35 0.92 -18.74 2.32
C ASN A 35 0.72 -17.23 2.31
N LEU A 36 1.27 -16.56 1.29
CA LEU A 36 1.06 -15.14 1.08
C LEU A 36 -0.40 -14.90 0.65
N ASN A 37 -1.09 -14.02 1.38
CA ASN A 37 -2.40 -13.49 0.96
C ASN A 37 -2.22 -12.29 0.02
N PHE A 38 -1.34 -11.37 0.41
CA PHE A 38 -0.99 -10.20 -0.38
C PHE A 38 0.30 -9.56 0.09
N LYS A 39 0.87 -8.74 -0.78
CA LYS A 39 2.00 -7.87 -0.47
C LYS A 39 1.79 -6.46 -0.99
N TYR A 40 2.14 -5.47 -0.19
CA TYR A 40 2.25 -4.08 -0.60
C TYR A 40 3.68 -3.58 -0.46
N LYS A 41 4.09 -2.72 -1.39
CA LYS A 41 5.31 -1.89 -1.27
C LYS A 41 4.95 -0.42 -1.38
N TYR A 42 5.71 0.43 -0.71
CA TYR A 42 5.47 1.87 -0.67
C TYR A 42 6.76 2.66 -0.88
N GLU A 43 6.67 3.73 -1.64
CA GLU A 43 7.70 4.76 -1.76
C GLU A 43 7.17 6.07 -1.23
N TYR A 44 8.01 6.83 -0.54
CA TYR A 44 7.61 8.07 0.14
C TYR A 44 8.43 9.27 -0.34
N ASN A 45 7.82 10.44 -0.35
CA ASN A 45 8.56 11.69 -0.50
C ASN A 45 9.31 12.05 0.80
N GLY A 46 10.13 13.09 0.74
CA GLY A 46 10.92 13.55 1.91
C GLY A 46 10.08 13.91 3.14
N LYS A 47 8.79 14.21 2.96
CA LYS A 47 7.82 14.57 4.00
C LYS A 47 7.01 13.37 4.53
N GLY A 48 7.31 12.14 4.08
CA GLY A 48 6.61 10.93 4.53
C GLY A 48 5.24 10.72 3.90
N LYS A 49 4.94 11.34 2.74
CA LYS A 49 3.74 11.04 1.95
C LYS A 49 4.05 10.00 0.87
N VAL A 50 3.14 9.07 0.63
CA VAL A 50 3.33 8.01 -0.35
C VAL A 50 3.35 8.59 -1.77
N LEU A 51 4.39 8.34 -2.56
CA LEU A 51 4.46 8.69 -3.98
C LEU A 51 3.98 7.54 -4.87
N GLU A 52 4.33 6.31 -4.51
CA GLU A 52 3.95 5.08 -5.20
C GLU A 52 3.55 4.02 -4.19
N SER A 53 2.52 3.24 -4.52
CA SER A 53 2.23 1.97 -3.85
C SER A 53 2.02 0.87 -4.88
N ILE A 54 2.63 -0.29 -4.64
CA ILE A 54 2.52 -1.47 -5.50
C ILE A 54 1.79 -2.57 -4.74
N TYR A 55 0.77 -3.16 -5.35
CA TYR A 55 0.03 -4.31 -4.82
C TYR A 55 0.40 -5.57 -5.60
N TYR A 56 0.73 -6.62 -4.85
CA TYR A 56 0.98 -7.96 -5.35
C TYR A 56 -0.04 -8.95 -4.78
N GLY A 57 -0.51 -9.85 -5.64
CA GLY A 57 -1.43 -10.93 -5.28
C GLY A 57 -0.77 -12.02 -4.43
N SER A 58 -1.56 -13.03 -4.08
CA SER A 58 -1.11 -14.21 -3.31
C SER A 58 -0.09 -15.06 -4.08
N ASP A 59 -0.12 -15.02 -5.41
CA ASP A 59 0.86 -15.63 -6.32
C ASP A 59 2.17 -14.84 -6.42
N GLY A 60 2.23 -13.65 -5.81
CA GLY A 60 3.36 -12.73 -5.90
C GLY A 60 3.42 -11.94 -7.20
N GLU A 61 2.41 -12.06 -8.07
CA GLU A 61 2.33 -11.28 -9.30
C GLU A 61 1.92 -9.83 -9.00
N LEU A 62 2.45 -8.90 -9.79
CA LEU A 62 2.07 -7.50 -9.70
C LEU A 62 0.64 -7.33 -10.22
N CYS A 63 -0.26 -6.92 -9.35
CA CYS A 63 -1.65 -6.64 -9.71
C CYS A 63 -1.83 -5.17 -10.09
N GLU A 64 -1.33 -4.25 -9.26
CA GLU A 64 -1.63 -2.83 -9.41
C GLU A 64 -0.47 -1.93 -8.97
N LYS A 65 -0.35 -0.77 -9.61
CA LYS A 65 0.48 0.34 -9.14
C LYS A 65 -0.37 1.60 -9.01
N THR A 66 -0.24 2.29 -7.89
CA THR A 66 -0.89 3.58 -7.67
C THR A 66 0.17 4.66 -7.45
N TYR A 67 0.06 5.75 -8.18
CA TYR A 67 0.91 6.94 -8.03
C TYR A 67 0.07 8.09 -7.49
N MET A 68 0.65 8.89 -6.60
CA MET A 68 0.01 10.05 -6.00
C MET A 68 0.83 11.32 -6.23
N LYS A 69 0.15 12.39 -6.63
CA LYS A 69 0.70 13.75 -6.66
C LYS A 69 0.03 14.60 -5.62
N TYR A 70 0.77 15.55 -5.08
CA TYR A 70 0.33 16.43 -4.00
C TYR A 70 0.51 17.89 -4.40
N ASP A 71 -0.35 18.76 -3.87
CA ASP A 71 -0.13 20.21 -3.91
C ASP A 71 0.78 20.67 -2.77
N ASP A 72 1.06 21.98 -2.74
CA ASP A 72 1.91 22.62 -1.72
C ASP A 72 1.33 22.51 -0.30
N LYS A 73 0.02 22.28 -0.17
CA LYS A 73 -0.68 22.04 1.10
C LYS A 73 -0.74 20.55 1.44
N GLU A 74 0.00 19.71 0.72
CA GLU A 74 0.11 18.26 0.91
C GLU A 74 -1.21 17.49 0.72
N ARG A 75 -2.12 18.04 -0.09
CA ARG A 75 -3.36 17.38 -0.48
C ARG A 75 -3.15 16.63 -1.79
N VAL A 76 -3.74 15.45 -1.93
CA VAL A 76 -3.64 14.64 -3.16
C VAL A 76 -4.37 15.34 -4.31
N VAL A 77 -3.67 15.75 -5.35
CA VAL A 77 -4.27 16.40 -6.54
C VAL A 77 -4.44 15.45 -7.72
N GLU A 78 -3.71 14.34 -7.75
CA GLU A 78 -3.84 13.32 -8.77
C GLU A 78 -3.58 11.94 -8.17
N THR A 79 -4.41 10.96 -8.54
CA THR A 79 -4.12 9.54 -8.38
C THR A 79 -4.09 8.88 -9.75
N LYS A 80 -3.00 8.17 -10.07
CA LYS A 80 -2.89 7.35 -11.27
C LYS A 80 -2.82 5.88 -10.87
N LEU A 81 -3.83 5.10 -11.22
CA LEU A 81 -3.88 3.66 -11.04
C LEU A 81 -3.50 2.97 -12.36
N VAL A 82 -2.54 2.06 -12.30
CA VAL A 82 -2.09 1.23 -13.42
C VAL A 82 -2.39 -0.22 -13.08
N ILE A 83 -3.20 -0.87 -13.90
CA ILE A 83 -3.54 -2.29 -13.78
C ILE A 83 -3.21 -2.95 -15.11
N LYS A 84 -2.16 -3.77 -15.16
CA LYS A 84 -1.61 -4.32 -16.42
C LYS A 84 -1.37 -3.21 -17.46
N THR A 85 -2.20 -3.16 -18.50
CA THR A 85 -2.14 -2.16 -19.58
C THR A 85 -3.13 -1.01 -19.40
N SER A 86 -4.06 -1.11 -18.45
CA SER A 86 -5.07 -0.09 -18.18
C SER A 86 -4.50 1.00 -17.25
N VAL A 87 -4.85 2.25 -17.55
CA VAL A 87 -4.47 3.42 -16.76
C VAL A 87 -5.71 4.23 -16.43
N PHE A 88 -5.92 4.48 -15.15
CA PHE A 88 -7.01 5.31 -14.65
C PHE A 88 -6.41 6.51 -13.92
N ILE A 89 -6.81 7.72 -14.32
CA ILE A 89 -6.34 8.95 -13.71
C ILE A 89 -7.52 9.68 -13.11
N LYS A 90 -7.42 10.03 -11.83
CA LYS A 90 -8.38 10.88 -11.13
C LYS A 90 -7.67 12.14 -10.66
N ASN A 91 -8.23 13.28 -11.03
CA ASN A 91 -7.74 14.59 -10.63
C ASN A 91 -8.67 15.20 -9.59
N PHE A 92 -8.10 15.89 -8.61
CA PHE A 92 -8.82 16.55 -7.54
C PHE A 92 -8.57 18.05 -7.61
N LYS A 93 -9.62 18.84 -7.41
CA LYS A 93 -9.54 20.30 -7.30
C LYS A 93 -10.07 20.69 -5.95
N TYR A 94 -9.31 21.55 -5.27
CA TYR A 94 -9.69 22.06 -3.96
C TYR A 94 -9.82 23.57 -4.05
N GLU A 95 -10.90 24.10 -3.50
CA GLU A 95 -11.03 25.53 -3.31
C GLU A 95 -10.02 25.97 -2.22
N ASN A 96 -9.29 27.04 -2.51
CA ASN A 96 -8.50 27.71 -1.49
C ASN A 96 -9.44 28.68 -0.76
N LYS A 97 -9.87 28.29 0.45
CA LYS A 97 -10.33 29.25 1.45
C LYS A 97 -9.13 29.84 2.18
#